data_AF-V4ACV8-F1
#
_entry.id   AF-V4ACV8-F1
#
_cell.length_a   1.000
_cell.length_b   1.000
_cell.length_c   1.000
_cell.angle_alpha   90.00
_cell.angle_beta   90.00
_cell.angle_gamma   90.00
#
_symmetry.space_group_name_H-M   'P 1'
#
loop_
_entity.id
_entity.type
_entity.pdbx_description
1 polymer ?
#
loop_
_entity_poly.entity_id
_entity_poly.type
_entity_poly.pdbx_seq_one_letter_code
_entity_poly.pdbx_strand_id
1 'polypeptide(L)'
;MKGDRKRKSSHFLPGYVKKVSEVTQTDYDYDLPSTSAVYEDQELSYVNIELDSPGSHRVLRPRPEKKESSFDQNEISGNRIINVEKMVEMWNIAIQTHADEEAEVCAVPQFKINTEEKWGIGWKYSLKCLNCGYISPVVKLYKEITTGKRGRKAAAVNINLQAGLLDMPLGNSRTRLLLADLDIPPPAESGMSMLSSYVSSKTTDLNNESMRTKVEEVNNESMRTKVEEVNNESMRTKVEEVKNESMRTKVEEVKNVNRRRGASNPNVINVALDGRYNCLTIGHSKKTGQGASQSIGIACETNTDKKYIISAVLQNKLCWTGAWLRNTGITVNCPGHEGCTANLTRHAPLSEREMGRIIGEDLSIQGVLIKFATTDGDSTSATRIEEAM
;
A
#
# COMPACT_ATOMS: atom_id res chain seq x y z
N MET A 1 -3.41 16.25 48.48
CA MET A 1 -4.50 15.95 47.52
C MET A 1 -4.10 16.43 46.14
N LYS A 2 -4.11 15.51 45.14
CA LYS A 2 -4.07 15.70 43.66
C LYS A 2 -2.86 16.50 43.10
N GLY A 3 -2.07 16.05 42.13
CA GLY A 3 -2.16 14.93 41.19
C GLY A 3 -1.58 15.40 39.84
N ASP A 4 -0.25 15.45 39.70
CA ASP A 4 0.41 15.87 38.46
C ASP A 4 0.57 14.69 37.49
N ARG A 5 -0.20 14.71 36.40
CA ARG A 5 -0.03 13.81 35.25
C ARG A 5 1.14 14.30 34.38
N LYS A 6 2.29 13.64 34.46
CA LYS A 6 3.37 13.78 33.46
C LYS A 6 2.90 13.24 32.10
N ARG A 7 2.77 14.14 31.10
CA ARG A 7 2.70 13.75 29.68
C ARG A 7 4.09 13.26 29.25
N LYS A 8 4.19 12.02 28.75
CA LYS A 8 5.39 11.47 28.14
C LYS A 8 5.66 12.18 26.80
N SER A 9 6.83 12.77 26.64
CA SER A 9 7.32 13.27 25.35
C SER A 9 7.75 12.09 24.49
N SER A 10 7.10 11.88 23.34
CA SER A 10 7.56 10.98 22.29
C SER A 10 8.74 11.62 21.56
N HIS A 11 9.95 11.08 21.75
CA HIS A 11 11.11 11.43 20.93
C HIS A 11 11.02 10.67 19.61
N PHE A 12 10.47 11.32 18.59
CA PHE A 12 10.70 10.97 17.20
C PHE A 12 11.26 12.22 16.51
N LEU A 13 12.56 12.22 16.23
CA LEU A 13 13.23 13.26 15.44
C LEU A 13 13.54 12.65 14.06
N PRO A 14 13.07 13.24 12.94
CA PRO A 14 13.41 12.77 11.60
C PRO A 14 14.86 13.17 11.27
N GLY A 15 15.69 12.22 10.82
CA GLY A 15 16.98 12.53 10.17
C GLY A 15 18.25 11.91 10.74
N TYR A 16 18.22 10.73 11.35
CA TYR A 16 19.45 10.01 11.73
C TYR A 16 19.68 8.77 10.84
N VAL A 17 20.53 8.91 9.82
CA VAL A 17 21.08 7.77 9.06
C VAL A 17 22.42 7.39 9.70
N LYS A 18 22.51 6.20 10.30
CA LYS A 18 23.81 5.66 10.75
C LYS A 18 24.65 5.34 9.51
N LYS A 19 25.81 6.00 9.39
CA LYS A 19 26.87 5.55 8.48
C LYS A 19 27.33 4.16 8.96
N VAL A 20 27.29 3.18 8.07
CA VAL A 20 27.90 1.86 8.30
C VAL A 20 29.40 2.04 8.12
N SER A 21 30.15 2.02 9.22
CA SER A 21 31.59 1.84 9.19
C SER A 21 31.90 0.35 9.09
N GLU A 22 32.84 0.02 8.20
CA GLU A 22 33.37 -1.32 7.95
C GLU A 22 33.71 -2.05 9.26
N VAL A 23 33.22 -3.29 9.38
CA VAL A 23 33.52 -4.16 10.52
C VAL A 23 34.84 -4.87 10.25
N THR A 24 35.89 -4.43 10.95
CA THR A 24 37.11 -5.21 11.16
C THR A 24 36.85 -6.28 12.22
N GLN A 25 37.26 -7.52 11.92
CA GLN A 25 37.25 -8.63 12.88
C GLN A 25 38.16 -8.31 14.07
N THR A 26 37.62 -8.44 15.28
CA THR A 26 38.43 -8.71 16.48
C THR A 26 37.71 -9.71 17.38
N ASP A 27 38.49 -10.70 17.81
CA ASP A 27 38.14 -11.80 18.70
C ASP A 27 37.82 -11.31 20.12
N TYR A 28 36.76 -11.87 20.74
CA TYR A 28 36.59 -11.82 22.19
C TYR A 28 35.93 -13.11 22.71
N ASP A 29 36.68 -13.79 23.56
CA ASP A 29 36.28 -14.87 24.45
C ASP A 29 35.16 -14.45 25.41
N TYR A 30 34.23 -15.37 25.69
CA TYR A 30 33.36 -15.29 26.85
C TYR A 30 33.23 -16.67 27.51
N ASP A 31 33.85 -16.77 28.70
CA ASP A 31 33.60 -17.80 29.69
C ASP A 31 32.17 -17.71 30.26
N LEU A 32 31.47 -18.84 30.27
CA LEU A 32 30.16 -18.99 30.93
C LEU A 32 30.28 -20.01 32.08
N PRO A 33 29.82 -19.67 33.30
CA PRO A 33 29.96 -20.55 34.46
C PRO A 33 28.90 -21.64 34.53
N SER A 34 29.32 -22.76 35.10
CA SER A 34 28.61 -24.03 35.29
C SER A 34 27.53 -23.99 36.38
N THR A 35 26.37 -24.62 36.12
CA THR A 35 25.63 -25.41 37.13
C THR A 35 24.85 -26.55 36.46
N SER A 36 24.93 -27.72 37.09
CA SER A 36 24.62 -29.09 36.67
C SER A 36 23.16 -29.54 36.84
N ALA A 37 22.68 -30.46 35.98
CA ALA A 37 21.92 -31.66 36.38
C ALA A 37 21.81 -32.71 35.24
N VAL A 38 22.63 -33.76 35.37
CA VAL A 38 22.38 -35.21 35.20
C VAL A 38 21.49 -35.72 34.04
N TYR A 39 22.12 -36.43 33.10
CA TYR A 39 21.54 -37.61 32.43
C TYR A 39 22.52 -38.77 32.62
N GLU A 40 22.00 -39.90 33.10
CA GLU A 40 22.73 -41.16 33.32
C GLU A 40 23.17 -41.82 32.01
N ASP A 41 24.38 -42.35 32.05
CA ASP A 41 25.08 -43.05 30.98
C ASP A 41 24.43 -44.40 30.63
N GLN A 42 24.38 -44.71 29.32
CA GLN A 42 24.51 -46.08 28.84
C GLN A 42 25.56 -46.13 27.72
N GLU A 43 26.63 -46.85 28.03
CA GLU A 43 27.86 -47.03 27.27
C GLU A 43 27.62 -47.60 25.86
N LEU A 44 28.33 -47.03 24.87
CA LEU A 44 28.61 -47.73 23.61
C LEU A 44 30.12 -47.71 23.38
N SER A 45 30.70 -48.90 23.50
CA SER A 45 32.11 -49.24 23.30
C SER A 45 32.61 -48.85 21.91
N TYR A 46 33.76 -48.16 21.88
CA TYR A 46 34.53 -47.89 20.67
C TYR A 46 35.13 -49.18 20.10
N VAL A 47 34.81 -49.49 18.84
CA VAL A 47 35.60 -50.42 18.02
C VAL A 47 36.58 -49.57 17.21
N ASN A 48 37.88 -49.73 17.48
CA ASN A 48 38.96 -49.12 16.70
C ASN A 48 39.01 -49.76 15.31
N ILE A 49 39.05 -48.93 14.26
CA ILE A 49 39.31 -49.37 12.88
C ILE A 49 40.56 -48.62 12.41
N GLU A 50 41.63 -49.38 12.16
CA GLU A 50 42.86 -48.91 11.53
C GLU A 50 42.59 -48.45 10.09
N LEU A 51 43.14 -47.29 9.74
CA LEU A 51 42.99 -46.63 8.44
C LEU A 51 44.01 -47.18 7.45
N ASP A 52 43.55 -48.07 6.57
CA ASP A 52 44.17 -48.30 5.26
C ASP A 52 43.18 -47.93 4.15
N SER A 53 43.54 -46.97 3.30
CA SER A 53 42.83 -46.68 2.04
C SER A 53 43.56 -47.38 0.91
N PRO A 54 42.86 -48.00 -0.07
CA PRO A 54 42.24 -47.20 -1.13
C PRO A 54 40.96 -47.79 -1.76
N GLY A 55 40.02 -46.91 -2.16
CA GLY A 55 38.95 -47.24 -3.10
C GLY A 55 37.59 -46.65 -2.71
N SER A 56 37.16 -45.61 -3.43
CA SER A 56 35.82 -45.01 -3.28
C SER A 56 34.73 -45.94 -3.84
N HIS A 57 34.41 -47.02 -3.14
CA HIS A 57 33.12 -47.68 -3.29
C HIS A 57 32.15 -47.05 -2.30
N ARG A 58 31.23 -46.21 -2.80
CA ARG A 58 30.07 -45.79 -2.01
C ARG A 58 29.20 -47.03 -1.77
N VAL A 59 29.39 -47.69 -0.64
CA VAL A 59 28.51 -48.76 -0.19
C VAL A 59 27.11 -48.15 -0.05
N LEU A 60 26.15 -48.64 -0.85
CA LEU A 60 24.75 -48.26 -0.69
C LEU A 60 24.35 -48.58 0.74
N ARG A 61 23.77 -47.60 1.45
CA ARG A 61 23.22 -47.83 2.79
C ARG A 61 22.31 -49.07 2.71
N PRO A 62 22.50 -50.10 3.57
CA PRO A 62 21.63 -51.27 3.58
C PRO A 62 20.19 -50.76 3.63
N ARG A 63 19.35 -51.26 2.72
CA ARG A 63 17.94 -50.88 2.71
C ARG A 63 17.41 -51.26 4.08
N PRO A 64 16.92 -50.31 4.90
CA PRO A 64 16.40 -50.68 6.20
C PRO A 64 15.33 -51.73 5.96
N GLU A 65 15.44 -52.86 6.68
CA GLU A 65 14.42 -53.89 6.63
C GLU A 65 13.08 -53.19 6.85
N LYS A 66 12.15 -53.46 5.94
CA LYS A 66 10.83 -52.89 5.96
C LYS A 66 10.23 -53.38 7.28
N LYS A 67 10.30 -52.56 8.33
CA LYS A 67 9.57 -52.82 9.57
C LYS A 67 8.11 -52.90 9.13
N GLU A 68 7.62 -54.11 8.99
CA GLU A 68 6.19 -54.36 8.90
C GLU A 68 5.64 -53.80 10.20
N SER A 69 5.04 -52.62 10.12
CA SER A 69 4.23 -52.11 11.20
C SER A 69 3.19 -53.19 11.46
N SER A 70 3.27 -53.81 12.63
CA SER A 70 2.33 -54.80 13.14
C SER A 70 0.96 -54.15 13.31
N PHE A 71 0.25 -53.99 12.19
CA PHE A 71 -1.18 -53.79 12.12
C PHE A 71 -1.71 -55.02 11.40
N ASP A 72 -2.58 -55.77 12.08
CA ASP A 72 -3.20 -56.98 11.55
C ASP A 72 -3.71 -56.75 10.11
N GLN A 73 -3.25 -57.60 9.19
CA GLN A 73 -3.34 -57.38 7.75
C GLN A 73 -4.73 -57.62 7.11
N ASN A 74 -5.84 -57.71 7.86
CA ASN A 74 -7.10 -58.20 7.25
C ASN A 74 -8.36 -57.34 7.40
N GLU A 75 -8.34 -56.25 8.16
CA GLU A 75 -9.47 -55.30 8.19
C GLU A 75 -9.03 -53.89 7.80
N ILE A 76 -9.51 -53.46 6.64
CA ILE A 76 -9.49 -52.09 6.20
C ILE A 76 -10.32 -51.28 7.20
N SER A 77 -9.63 -50.64 8.15
CA SER A 77 -10.24 -49.82 9.19
C SER A 77 -9.71 -48.38 9.14
N GLY A 78 -10.52 -47.47 9.68
CA GLY A 78 -10.24 -46.05 9.84
C GLY A 78 -10.82 -45.12 8.79
N ASN A 79 -10.61 -43.82 9.01
CA ASN A 79 -11.23 -42.75 8.24
C ASN A 79 -10.44 -42.44 6.95
N ARG A 80 -11.16 -42.05 5.90
CA ARG A 80 -10.62 -41.88 4.54
C ARG A 80 -11.14 -40.59 3.92
N ILE A 81 -10.25 -39.82 3.31
CA ILE A 81 -10.63 -38.59 2.58
C ILE A 81 -10.80 -38.94 1.12
N ILE A 82 -12.05 -38.88 0.64
CA ILE A 82 -12.47 -39.32 -0.69
C ILE A 82 -13.25 -38.20 -1.36
N ASN A 83 -13.07 -38.05 -2.67
CA ASN A 83 -13.97 -37.24 -3.48
C ASN A 83 -15.27 -38.03 -3.76
N VAL A 84 -16.40 -37.51 -3.29
CA VAL A 84 -17.71 -38.18 -3.37
C VAL A 84 -18.13 -38.46 -4.83
N GLU A 85 -17.89 -37.53 -5.76
CA GLU A 85 -18.24 -37.71 -7.18
C GLU A 85 -17.51 -38.94 -7.75
N LYS A 86 -16.20 -39.03 -7.49
CA LYS A 86 -15.39 -40.17 -7.95
C LYS A 86 -15.72 -41.48 -7.26
N MET A 87 -16.20 -41.43 -6.03
CA MET A 87 -16.70 -42.61 -5.33
C MET A 87 -17.97 -43.13 -6.01
N VAL A 88 -18.89 -42.24 -6.38
CA VAL A 88 -20.10 -42.62 -7.13
C VAL A 88 -19.73 -43.18 -8.50
N GLU A 89 -18.77 -42.56 -9.21
CA GLU A 89 -18.23 -43.10 -10.47
C GLU A 89 -17.65 -44.50 -10.29
N MET A 90 -16.88 -44.75 -9.22
CA MET A 90 -16.34 -46.07 -8.91
C MET A 90 -17.45 -47.11 -8.72
N TRP A 91 -18.48 -46.78 -7.94
CA TRP A 91 -19.62 -47.68 -7.73
C TRP A 91 -20.36 -47.97 -9.03
N ASN A 92 -20.65 -46.93 -9.83
CA ASN A 92 -21.33 -47.10 -11.12
C ASN A 92 -20.51 -47.96 -12.08
N ILE A 93 -19.19 -47.72 -12.17
CA ILE A 93 -18.29 -48.54 -12.99
C ILE A 93 -18.35 -49.99 -12.50
N ALA A 94 -18.14 -50.24 -11.21
CA ALA A 94 -18.11 -51.60 -10.66
C ALA A 94 -19.43 -52.35 -10.83
N ILE A 95 -20.58 -51.67 -10.72
CA ILE A 95 -21.90 -52.26 -10.96
C ILE A 95 -22.10 -52.57 -12.44
N GLN A 96 -21.74 -51.64 -13.33
CA GLN A 96 -21.86 -51.84 -14.79
C GLN A 96 -20.98 -52.98 -15.27
N THR A 97 -19.70 -52.96 -14.94
CA THR A 97 -18.74 -53.99 -15.37
C THR A 97 -19.08 -55.35 -14.79
N HIS A 98 -19.58 -55.42 -13.56
CA HIS A 98 -20.10 -56.67 -13.00
C HIS A 98 -21.34 -57.17 -13.75
N ALA A 99 -22.28 -56.30 -14.09
CA ALA A 99 -23.46 -56.67 -14.87
C ALA A 99 -23.10 -57.11 -16.29
N ASP A 100 -22.06 -56.53 -16.90
CA ASP A 100 -21.64 -56.90 -18.25
C ASP A 100 -20.87 -58.23 -18.28
N GLU A 101 -19.98 -58.46 -17.30
CA GLU A 101 -19.08 -59.63 -17.30
C GLU A 101 -19.65 -60.84 -16.56
N GLU A 102 -20.43 -60.63 -15.49
CA GLU A 102 -20.80 -61.67 -14.52
C GLU A 102 -22.31 -61.74 -14.26
N ALA A 103 -23.16 -61.13 -15.10
CA ALA A 103 -24.62 -61.16 -14.93
C ALA A 103 -25.22 -62.57 -14.93
N GLU A 104 -24.63 -63.51 -15.66
CA GLU A 104 -25.09 -64.90 -15.66
C GLU A 104 -24.75 -65.63 -14.35
N VAL A 105 -23.70 -65.20 -13.66
CA VAL A 105 -23.15 -65.85 -12.45
C VAL A 105 -23.68 -65.21 -11.18
N CYS A 106 -23.94 -63.90 -11.17
CA CYS A 106 -24.33 -63.15 -9.99
C CYS A 106 -25.44 -62.13 -10.29
N ALA A 107 -26.65 -62.42 -9.80
CA ALA A 107 -27.81 -61.53 -9.92
C ALA A 107 -27.79 -60.39 -8.88
N VAL A 108 -27.19 -60.60 -7.70
CA VAL A 108 -27.14 -59.62 -6.61
C VAL A 108 -25.69 -59.46 -6.15
N PRO A 109 -24.97 -58.43 -6.62
CA PRO A 109 -23.59 -58.22 -6.22
C PRO A 109 -23.48 -57.76 -4.76
N GLN A 110 -22.56 -58.38 -4.02
CA GLN A 110 -22.12 -57.89 -2.71
C GLN A 110 -20.66 -57.46 -2.81
N PHE A 111 -20.45 -56.14 -2.86
CA PHE A 111 -19.11 -55.58 -3.00
C PHE A 111 -18.43 -55.38 -1.65
N LYS A 112 -17.17 -55.83 -1.57
CA LYS A 112 -16.22 -55.52 -0.50
C LYS A 112 -15.01 -54.83 -1.10
N ILE A 113 -14.34 -53.95 -0.35
CA ILE A 113 -13.07 -53.36 -0.80
C ILE A 113 -12.03 -54.48 -0.91
N ASN A 114 -11.37 -54.59 -2.07
CA ASN A 114 -10.35 -55.59 -2.34
C ASN A 114 -8.95 -55.04 -2.08
N THR A 115 -8.59 -53.94 -2.74
CA THR A 115 -7.30 -53.27 -2.55
C THR A 115 -7.48 -51.80 -2.24
N GLU A 116 -6.71 -51.31 -1.26
CA GLU A 116 -6.55 -49.88 -0.97
C GLU A 116 -5.12 -49.44 -1.27
N GLU A 117 -4.96 -48.50 -2.21
CA GLU A 117 -3.68 -47.83 -2.43
C GLU A 117 -3.71 -46.39 -1.90
N LYS A 118 -2.75 -46.07 -1.04
CA LYS A 118 -2.57 -44.72 -0.51
C LYS A 118 -1.67 -43.87 -1.40
N TRP A 119 -2.10 -42.63 -1.66
CA TRP A 119 -1.33 -41.60 -2.38
C TRP A 119 -1.37 -40.26 -1.63
N GLY A 120 -0.48 -40.13 -0.64
CA GLY A 120 -0.53 -39.03 0.31
C GLY A 120 -1.76 -39.19 1.21
N ILE A 121 -2.72 -38.28 1.07
CA ILE A 121 -4.05 -38.33 1.73
C ILE A 121 -5.12 -38.90 0.79
N GLY A 122 -4.87 -38.89 -0.52
CA GLY A 122 -5.78 -39.46 -1.51
C GLY A 122 -5.71 -40.98 -1.56
N TRP A 123 -6.81 -41.60 -1.96
CA TRP A 123 -6.97 -43.05 -2.02
C TRP A 123 -7.32 -43.55 -3.42
N LYS A 124 -6.93 -44.78 -3.72
CA LYS A 124 -7.47 -45.54 -4.84
C LYS A 124 -7.99 -46.87 -4.34
N TYR A 125 -9.17 -47.24 -4.82
CA TYR A 125 -9.85 -48.47 -4.42
C TYR A 125 -10.08 -49.39 -5.61
N SER A 126 -10.04 -50.69 -5.34
CA SER A 126 -10.72 -51.70 -6.14
C SER A 126 -11.75 -52.41 -5.27
N LEU A 127 -12.86 -52.81 -5.88
CA LEU A 127 -13.92 -53.59 -5.24
C LEU A 127 -13.82 -55.03 -5.70
N LYS A 128 -14.22 -55.97 -4.85
CA LYS A 128 -14.48 -57.36 -5.20
C LYS A 128 -15.90 -57.75 -4.86
N CYS A 129 -16.54 -58.54 -5.72
CA CYS A 129 -17.79 -59.20 -5.38
C CYS A 129 -17.51 -60.45 -4.55
N LEU A 130 -18.21 -60.62 -3.42
CA LEU A 130 -18.11 -61.82 -2.58
C LEU A 130 -18.81 -63.04 -3.20
N ASN A 131 -19.77 -62.82 -4.10
CA ASN A 131 -20.62 -63.87 -4.64
C ASN A 131 -20.04 -64.54 -5.89
N CYS A 132 -19.46 -63.77 -6.83
CA CYS A 132 -18.84 -64.32 -8.05
C CYS A 132 -17.32 -64.15 -8.13
N GLY A 133 -16.70 -63.45 -7.17
CA GLY A 133 -15.26 -63.19 -7.20
C GLY A 133 -14.80 -62.12 -8.20
N TYR A 134 -15.74 -61.42 -8.86
CA TYR A 134 -15.45 -60.27 -9.72
C TYR A 134 -14.55 -59.24 -9.04
N ILE A 135 -13.58 -58.66 -9.76
CA ILE A 135 -12.69 -57.61 -9.25
C ILE A 135 -12.78 -56.39 -10.18
N SER A 136 -13.15 -55.24 -9.61
CA SER A 136 -13.24 -53.98 -10.33
C SER A 136 -11.85 -53.41 -10.64
N PRO A 137 -11.73 -52.56 -11.69
CA PRO A 137 -10.52 -51.79 -11.91
C PRO A 137 -10.22 -50.86 -10.74
N VAL A 138 -8.95 -50.50 -10.56
CA VAL A 138 -8.51 -49.56 -9.51
C VAL A 138 -8.89 -48.13 -9.91
N VAL A 139 -9.85 -47.55 -9.18
CA VAL A 139 -10.34 -46.18 -9.42
C VAL A 139 -9.66 -45.20 -8.47
N LYS A 140 -9.17 -44.08 -9.01
CA LYS A 140 -8.57 -43.00 -8.22
C LYS A 140 -9.68 -42.12 -7.63
N LEU A 141 -9.82 -42.12 -6.31
CA LEU A 141 -10.87 -41.38 -5.59
C LEU A 141 -10.53 -39.91 -5.30
N TYR A 142 -9.64 -39.34 -6.10
CA TYR A 142 -9.20 -37.95 -5.99
C TYR A 142 -9.04 -37.32 -7.37
N LYS A 143 -9.17 -35.98 -7.43
CA LYS A 143 -8.87 -35.20 -8.63
C LYS A 143 -7.35 -35.08 -8.78
N GLU A 144 -6.83 -35.31 -9.98
CA GLU A 144 -5.40 -35.18 -10.28
C GLU A 144 -5.10 -33.78 -10.80
N ILE A 145 -4.02 -33.19 -10.34
CA ILE A 145 -3.52 -31.91 -10.88
C ILE A 145 -2.37 -32.21 -11.83
N THR A 146 -2.46 -31.69 -13.06
CA THR A 146 -1.41 -31.79 -14.07
C THR A 146 -0.36 -30.72 -13.81
N THR A 147 0.84 -31.13 -13.42
CA THR A 147 1.97 -30.22 -13.13
C THR A 147 2.96 -30.09 -14.29
N GLY A 148 2.66 -30.64 -15.47
CA GLY A 148 3.52 -30.59 -16.67
C GLY A 148 4.85 -31.35 -16.56
N LYS A 149 5.20 -31.86 -15.37
CA LYS A 149 6.42 -32.62 -15.11
C LYS A 149 6.20 -34.11 -15.38
N ARG A 150 7.26 -34.78 -15.83
CA ARG A 150 7.29 -36.25 -16.00
C ARG A 150 7.18 -36.91 -14.62
N GLY A 151 6.16 -37.74 -14.40
CA GLY A 151 5.96 -38.47 -13.15
C GLY A 151 4.50 -38.71 -12.81
N ARG A 152 4.26 -39.31 -11.62
CA ARG A 152 2.91 -39.49 -11.09
C ARG A 152 2.31 -38.13 -10.72
N LYS A 153 1.06 -37.89 -11.13
CA LYS A 153 0.35 -36.65 -10.85
C LYS A 153 -0.02 -36.56 -9.36
N ALA A 154 0.07 -35.36 -8.80
CA ALA A 154 -0.32 -35.12 -7.42
C ALA A 154 -1.85 -35.14 -7.29
N ALA A 155 -2.35 -35.65 -6.16
CA ALA A 155 -3.75 -35.49 -5.79
C ALA A 155 -4.01 -34.03 -5.41
N ALA A 156 -5.13 -33.47 -5.87
CA ALA A 156 -5.55 -32.11 -5.54
C ALA A 156 -5.64 -31.88 -4.02
N VAL A 157 -6.14 -32.87 -3.29
CA VAL A 157 -6.25 -32.85 -1.82
C VAL A 157 -4.89 -32.64 -1.15
N ASN A 158 -3.81 -33.22 -1.69
CA ASN A 158 -2.47 -33.06 -1.12
C ASN A 158 -1.92 -31.64 -1.31
N ILE A 159 -2.18 -31.03 -2.47
CA ILE A 159 -1.77 -29.65 -2.76
C ILE A 159 -2.61 -28.67 -1.93
N ASN A 160 -3.92 -28.89 -1.86
CA ASN A 160 -4.84 -28.03 -1.11
C ASN A 160 -4.54 -28.06 0.39
N LEU A 161 -4.20 -29.22 0.96
CA LEU A 161 -3.75 -29.27 2.34
C LEU A 161 -2.53 -28.37 2.55
N GLN A 162 -1.52 -28.48 1.69
CA GLN A 162 -0.30 -27.68 1.81
C GLN A 162 -0.56 -26.19 1.62
N ALA A 163 -1.44 -25.81 0.69
CA ALA A 163 -1.88 -24.42 0.53
C ALA A 163 -2.58 -23.90 1.80
N GLY A 164 -3.46 -24.69 2.40
CA GLY A 164 -4.11 -24.33 3.67
C GLY A 164 -3.11 -24.23 4.83
N LEU A 165 -2.08 -25.08 4.87
CA LEU A 165 -1.05 -25.02 5.90
C LEU A 165 -0.15 -23.78 5.81
N LEU A 166 -0.06 -23.11 4.65
CA LEU A 166 0.73 -21.87 4.54
C LEU A 166 0.15 -20.72 5.38
N ASP A 167 -1.17 -20.69 5.53
CA ASP A 167 -1.86 -19.64 6.31
C ASP A 167 -2.04 -20.01 7.79
N MET A 168 -1.77 -21.28 8.16
CA MET A 168 -1.96 -21.79 9.50
C MET A 168 -0.62 -21.87 10.27
N PRO A 169 -0.61 -21.66 11.60
CA PRO A 169 0.58 -21.86 12.43
C PRO A 169 0.95 -23.35 12.64
N LEU A 170 0.52 -24.24 11.76
CA LEU A 170 0.69 -25.69 11.84
C LEU A 170 1.73 -26.16 10.84
N GLY A 171 2.86 -26.67 11.34
CA GLY A 171 3.86 -27.34 10.51
C GLY A 171 3.47 -28.80 10.18
N ASN A 172 4.12 -29.36 9.14
CA ASN A 172 3.84 -30.71 8.64
C ASN A 172 3.82 -31.79 9.74
N SER A 173 4.73 -31.75 10.72
CA SER A 173 4.79 -32.75 11.80
C SER A 173 3.54 -32.72 12.68
N ARG A 174 3.03 -31.52 13.04
CA ARG A 174 1.80 -31.39 13.83
C ARG A 174 0.56 -31.79 13.02
N THR A 175 0.53 -31.47 11.73
CA THR A 175 -0.55 -31.90 10.84
C THR A 175 -0.61 -33.43 10.72
N ARG A 176 0.54 -34.11 10.72
CA ARG A 176 0.56 -35.58 10.73
C ARG A 176 -0.01 -36.17 12.01
N LEU A 177 0.28 -35.56 13.17
CA LEU A 177 -0.33 -35.96 14.44
C LEU A 177 -1.85 -35.75 14.41
N LEU A 178 -2.31 -34.58 13.95
CA LEU A 178 -3.73 -34.27 13.81
C LEU A 178 -4.47 -35.29 12.92
N LEU A 179 -3.85 -35.70 11.80
CA LEU A 179 -4.43 -36.72 10.94
C LEU A 179 -4.48 -38.09 11.62
N ALA A 180 -3.44 -38.46 12.37
CA ALA A 180 -3.41 -39.70 13.14
C ALA A 180 -4.48 -39.72 14.24
N ASP A 181 -4.72 -38.60 14.93
CA ASP A 181 -5.76 -38.46 15.96
C ASP A 181 -7.18 -38.62 15.40
N LEU A 182 -7.37 -38.26 14.13
CA LEU A 182 -8.63 -38.45 13.39
C LEU A 182 -8.78 -39.85 12.76
N ASP A 183 -7.84 -40.76 13.04
CA ASP A 183 -7.76 -42.09 12.43
C ASP A 183 -7.66 -42.04 10.89
N ILE A 184 -7.00 -40.99 10.38
CA ILE A 184 -6.67 -40.81 8.96
C ILE A 184 -5.17 -41.07 8.80
N PRO A 185 -4.74 -42.08 8.04
CA PRO A 185 -3.33 -42.45 8.03
C PRO A 185 -2.52 -41.34 7.35
N PRO A 186 -1.54 -40.72 8.06
CA PRO A 186 -0.89 -39.50 7.61
C PRO A 186 0.06 -39.75 6.43
N PRO A 187 0.20 -38.80 5.50
CA PRO A 187 1.17 -38.92 4.41
C PRO A 187 2.62 -38.96 4.94
N ALA A 188 3.54 -39.40 4.07
CA ALA A 188 4.97 -39.40 4.40
C ALA A 188 5.50 -37.96 4.57
N GLU A 189 6.35 -37.75 5.56
CA GLU A 189 6.92 -36.43 5.88
C GLU A 189 7.68 -35.82 4.71
N SER A 190 8.54 -36.60 4.07
CA SER A 190 9.30 -36.18 2.90
C SER A 190 8.39 -35.74 1.74
N GLY A 191 7.25 -36.41 1.57
CA GLY A 191 6.24 -36.03 0.58
C GLY A 191 5.55 -34.70 0.92
N MET A 192 5.20 -34.49 2.19
CA MET A 192 4.64 -33.22 2.66
C MET A 192 5.64 -32.07 2.51
N SER A 193 6.89 -32.27 2.90
CA SER A 193 7.94 -31.25 2.80
C SER A 193 8.23 -30.85 1.35
N MET A 194 8.30 -31.83 0.43
CA MET A 194 8.47 -31.54 -0.99
C MET A 194 7.29 -30.75 -1.58
N LEU A 195 6.06 -31.11 -1.21
CA LEU A 195 4.87 -30.39 -1.65
C LEU A 195 4.81 -28.99 -1.03
N SER A 196 5.19 -28.83 0.24
CA SER A 196 5.27 -27.54 0.91
C SER A 196 6.20 -26.59 0.16
N SER A 197 7.44 -27.02 -0.16
CA SER A 197 8.36 -26.23 -0.98
C SER A 197 7.78 -25.83 -2.34
N TYR A 198 7.08 -26.76 -3.00
CA TYR A 198 6.45 -26.50 -4.30
C TYR A 198 5.31 -25.46 -4.21
N VAL A 199 4.45 -25.56 -3.21
CA VAL A 199 3.34 -24.61 -3.01
C VAL A 199 3.88 -23.25 -2.57
N SER A 200 4.88 -23.21 -1.67
CA SER A 200 5.55 -21.97 -1.27
C SER A 200 6.15 -21.24 -2.47
N SER A 201 6.89 -21.93 -3.35
CA SER A 201 7.46 -21.31 -4.55
C SER A 201 6.37 -20.76 -5.48
N LYS A 202 5.27 -21.49 -5.66
CA LYS A 202 4.20 -21.02 -6.54
C LYS A 202 3.45 -19.82 -5.95
N THR A 203 3.33 -19.78 -4.61
CA THR A 203 2.73 -18.66 -3.89
C THR A 203 3.60 -17.41 -3.97
N THR A 204 4.93 -17.53 -3.90
CA THR A 204 5.84 -16.41 -4.11
C THR A 204 5.76 -15.85 -5.53
N ASP A 205 5.62 -16.71 -6.53
CA ASP A 205 5.46 -16.28 -7.93
C ASP A 205 4.17 -15.45 -8.10
N LEU A 206 3.04 -15.96 -7.59
CA LEU A 206 1.75 -15.26 -7.66
C LEU A 206 1.78 -13.93 -6.91
N ASN A 207 2.46 -13.87 -5.76
CA ASN A 207 2.63 -12.63 -5.01
C ASN A 207 3.46 -11.62 -5.80
N ASN A 208 4.56 -12.04 -6.42
CA ASN A 208 5.40 -11.15 -7.23
C ASN A 208 4.65 -10.61 -8.45
N GLU A 209 3.85 -11.44 -9.12
CA GLU A 209 2.97 -11.00 -10.22
C GLU A 209 1.93 -9.99 -9.72
N SER A 210 1.26 -10.28 -8.61
CA SER A 210 0.28 -9.36 -8.00
C SER A 210 0.90 -8.02 -7.61
N MET A 211 2.10 -8.05 -7.04
CA MET A 211 2.83 -6.83 -6.66
C MET A 211 3.20 -6.00 -7.90
N ARG A 212 3.58 -6.62 -9.02
CA ARG A 212 3.86 -5.90 -10.28
C ARG A 212 2.62 -5.18 -10.81
N THR A 213 1.49 -5.88 -10.88
CA THR A 213 0.23 -5.30 -11.36
C THR A 213 -0.21 -4.11 -10.49
N LYS A 214 -0.11 -4.25 -9.16
CA LYS A 214 -0.45 -3.14 -8.24
C LYS A 214 0.47 -1.94 -8.40
N VAL A 215 1.77 -2.15 -8.66
CA VAL A 215 2.71 -1.05 -8.93
C VAL A 215 2.34 -0.32 -10.22
N GLU A 216 1.94 -1.04 -11.26
CA GLU A 216 1.47 -0.44 -12.52
C GLU A 216 0.18 0.37 -12.32
N GLU A 217 -0.78 -0.15 -11.54
CA GLU A 217 -2.01 0.56 -11.19
C GLU A 217 -1.73 1.89 -10.46
N VAL A 218 -0.88 1.85 -9.41
CA VAL A 218 -0.50 3.05 -8.66
C VAL A 218 0.24 4.06 -9.53
N ASN A 219 1.11 3.60 -10.43
CA ASN A 219 1.81 4.49 -11.36
C ASN A 219 0.82 5.17 -12.33
N ASN A 220 -0.14 4.41 -12.86
CA ASN A 220 -1.18 4.93 -13.75
C ASN A 220 -2.09 5.95 -13.04
N GLU A 221 -2.47 5.69 -11.79
CA GLU A 221 -3.23 6.64 -10.96
C GLU A 221 -2.43 7.92 -10.69
N SER A 222 -1.15 7.80 -10.34
CA SER A 222 -0.27 8.97 -10.13
C SER A 222 -0.10 9.82 -11.39
N MET A 223 -0.08 9.19 -12.58
CA MET A 223 -0.06 9.91 -13.85
C MET A 223 -1.37 10.67 -14.10
N ARG A 224 -2.53 10.07 -13.78
CA ARG A 224 -3.83 10.75 -13.91
C ARG A 224 -3.93 11.99 -13.03
N THR A 225 -3.52 11.89 -11.76
CA THR A 225 -3.56 13.04 -10.84
C THR A 225 -2.65 14.18 -11.31
N LYS A 226 -1.47 13.87 -11.86
CA LYS A 226 -0.57 14.89 -12.43
C LYS A 226 -1.19 15.60 -13.64
N VAL A 227 -1.93 14.89 -14.48
CA VAL A 227 -2.62 15.48 -15.63
C VAL A 227 -3.73 16.44 -15.18
N GLU A 228 -4.48 16.10 -14.12
CA GLU A 228 -5.48 16.99 -13.53
C GLU A 228 -4.86 18.26 -12.93
N GLU A 229 -3.68 18.17 -12.31
CA GLU A 229 -2.95 19.33 -11.79
C GLU A 229 -2.53 20.31 -12.90
N VAL A 230 -2.04 19.80 -14.04
CA VAL A 230 -1.68 20.63 -15.21
C VAL A 230 -2.91 21.33 -15.82
N ASN A 231 -4.04 20.64 -15.90
CA ASN A 231 -5.29 21.25 -16.38
C ASN A 231 -5.78 22.39 -15.46
N ASN A 232 -5.54 22.28 -14.16
CA ASN A 232 -5.91 23.33 -13.20
C ASN A 232 -5.02 24.59 -13.31
N GLU A 233 -3.79 24.47 -13.83
CA GLU A 233 -2.91 25.62 -14.05
C GLU A 233 -3.41 26.51 -15.20
N SER A 234 -3.91 25.91 -16.28
CA SER A 234 -4.56 26.63 -17.39
C SER A 234 -5.86 27.35 -16.95
N MET A 235 -6.55 26.82 -15.94
CA MET A 235 -7.73 27.48 -15.37
C MET A 235 -7.35 28.70 -14.50
N ARG A 236 -6.21 28.66 -13.81
CA ARG A 236 -5.74 29.79 -12.98
C ARG A 236 -5.42 31.03 -13.81
N THR A 237 -4.77 30.86 -14.96
CA THR A 237 -4.44 32.00 -15.85
C THR A 237 -5.71 32.66 -16.39
N LYS A 238 -6.70 31.86 -16.81
CA LYS A 238 -8.01 32.35 -17.28
C LYS A 238 -8.78 33.12 -16.19
N VAL A 239 -8.70 32.71 -14.92
CA VAL A 239 -9.38 33.42 -13.82
C VAL A 239 -8.79 34.81 -13.59
N GLU A 240 -7.46 34.96 -13.66
CA GLU A 240 -6.83 36.28 -13.47
C GLU A 240 -7.14 37.22 -14.64
N GLU A 241 -7.18 36.70 -15.87
CA GLU A 241 -7.59 37.46 -17.06
C GLU A 241 -9.03 37.98 -16.94
N VAL A 242 -9.99 37.10 -16.60
CA VAL A 242 -11.41 37.46 -16.43
C VAL A 242 -11.60 38.47 -15.29
N LYS A 243 -10.85 38.32 -14.19
CA LYS A 243 -10.89 39.28 -13.08
C LYS A 243 -10.44 40.66 -13.51
N ASN A 244 -9.31 40.76 -14.22
CA ASN A 244 -8.77 42.05 -14.68
C ASN A 244 -9.66 42.71 -15.72
N GLU A 245 -10.26 41.93 -16.63
CA GLU A 245 -11.23 42.42 -17.59
C GLU A 245 -12.52 42.93 -16.92
N SER A 246 -13.01 42.22 -15.90
CA SER A 246 -14.19 42.62 -15.12
C SER A 246 -13.96 43.95 -14.39
N MET A 247 -12.80 44.15 -13.77
CA MET A 247 -12.46 45.41 -13.08
C MET A 247 -12.36 46.57 -14.07
N ARG A 248 -11.69 46.39 -15.23
CA ARG A 248 -11.60 47.42 -16.28
C ARG A 248 -12.97 47.83 -16.83
N THR A 249 -13.85 46.87 -17.05
CA THR A 249 -15.22 47.12 -17.53
C THR A 249 -15.98 48.01 -16.55
N LYS A 250 -15.85 47.73 -15.24
CA LYS A 250 -16.46 48.54 -14.18
C LYS A 250 -15.89 49.96 -14.13
N VAL A 251 -14.59 50.14 -14.34
CA VAL A 251 -13.98 51.48 -14.41
C VAL A 251 -14.58 52.29 -15.56
N GLU A 252 -14.76 51.69 -16.74
CA GLU A 252 -15.40 52.38 -17.87
C GLU A 252 -16.89 52.69 -17.62
N GLU A 253 -17.63 51.80 -16.94
CA GLU A 253 -18.99 52.12 -16.50
C GLU A 253 -19.03 53.37 -15.61
N VAL A 254 -18.11 53.50 -14.66
CA VAL A 254 -18.02 54.66 -13.76
C VAL A 254 -17.70 55.93 -14.55
N LYS A 255 -16.73 55.89 -15.49
CA LYS A 255 -16.42 57.02 -16.38
C LYS A 255 -17.65 57.44 -17.20
N ASN A 256 -18.42 56.50 -17.73
CA ASN A 256 -19.64 56.78 -18.48
C ASN A 256 -20.73 57.42 -17.62
N VAL A 257 -20.88 56.99 -16.37
CA VAL A 257 -21.79 57.64 -15.41
C VAL A 257 -21.35 59.08 -15.15
N ASN A 258 -20.05 59.33 -14.96
CA ASN A 258 -19.51 60.68 -14.76
C ASN A 258 -19.77 61.58 -15.98
N ARG A 259 -19.64 61.06 -17.22
CA ARG A 259 -19.98 61.79 -18.45
C ARG A 259 -21.46 62.18 -18.49
N ARG A 260 -22.36 61.24 -18.17
CA ARG A 260 -23.82 61.50 -18.14
C ARG A 260 -24.22 62.53 -17.09
N ARG A 261 -23.47 62.60 -15.98
CA ARG A 261 -23.67 63.60 -14.91
C ARG A 261 -23.07 64.97 -15.25
N GLY A 262 -22.40 65.13 -16.39
CA GLY A 262 -21.82 66.40 -16.82
C GLY A 262 -20.56 66.80 -16.04
N ALA A 263 -19.80 65.85 -15.50
CA ALA A 263 -18.57 66.15 -14.79
C ALA A 263 -17.52 66.77 -15.72
N SER A 264 -16.85 67.84 -15.27
CA SER A 264 -15.84 68.56 -16.05
C SER A 264 -14.65 67.69 -16.47
N ASN A 265 -14.34 66.64 -15.68
CA ASN A 265 -13.41 65.59 -16.06
C ASN A 265 -13.99 64.21 -15.69
N PRO A 266 -14.40 63.39 -16.67
CA PRO A 266 -15.03 62.10 -16.40
C PRO A 266 -14.08 61.03 -15.87
N ASN A 267 -12.77 61.22 -16.04
CA ASN A 267 -11.73 60.30 -15.57
C ASN A 267 -11.41 60.47 -14.07
N VAL A 268 -12.01 61.46 -13.41
CA VAL A 268 -11.80 61.72 -11.99
C VAL A 268 -12.77 60.88 -11.16
N ILE A 269 -12.23 60.01 -10.31
CA ILE A 269 -12.99 59.08 -9.46
C ILE A 269 -12.55 59.24 -8.00
N ASN A 270 -13.51 59.19 -7.08
CA ASN A 270 -13.24 59.13 -5.65
C ASN A 270 -13.23 57.66 -5.21
N VAL A 271 -12.29 57.29 -4.36
CA VAL A 271 -12.09 55.89 -3.95
C VAL A 271 -12.12 55.76 -2.44
N ALA A 272 -12.63 54.63 -1.96
CA ALA A 272 -12.48 54.17 -0.59
C ALA A 272 -11.57 52.93 -0.61
N LEU A 273 -10.61 52.89 0.31
CA LEU A 273 -9.58 51.86 0.38
C LEU A 273 -9.61 51.22 1.75
N ASP A 274 -9.59 49.89 1.77
CA ASP A 274 -9.45 49.10 2.99
C ASP A 274 -8.44 47.98 2.76
N GLY A 275 -7.62 47.73 3.78
CA GLY A 275 -6.64 46.67 3.86
C GLY A 275 -7.10 45.60 4.85
N ARG A 276 -7.31 44.38 4.37
CA ARG A 276 -7.62 43.24 5.24
C ARG A 276 -6.46 42.28 5.30
N TYR A 277 -6.28 41.71 6.48
CA TYR A 277 -5.20 40.81 6.76
C TYR A 277 -5.73 39.50 7.31
N ASN A 278 -5.01 38.41 7.05
CA ASN A 278 -5.39 37.09 7.53
C ASN A 278 -5.04 36.84 9.01
N CYS A 279 -4.98 37.90 9.82
CA CYS A 279 -4.85 37.82 11.27
C CYS A 279 -5.61 38.97 11.95
N LEU A 280 -5.99 38.76 13.22
CA LEU A 280 -6.78 39.73 14.00
C LEU A 280 -5.97 40.96 14.46
N THR A 281 -4.64 40.82 14.60
CA THR A 281 -3.76 41.88 15.12
C THR A 281 -2.47 41.94 14.33
N ILE A 282 -2.09 43.15 13.91
CA ILE A 282 -0.84 43.36 13.16
C ILE A 282 0.10 44.27 13.93
N GLY A 283 1.35 43.80 14.05
CA GLY A 283 2.46 44.64 14.46
C GLY A 283 2.87 45.59 13.33
N HIS A 284 3.38 46.76 13.70
CA HIS A 284 3.85 47.79 12.77
C HIS A 284 4.62 47.24 11.55
N SER A 285 4.39 47.82 10.38
CA SER A 285 5.03 47.50 9.09
C SER A 285 6.57 47.46 9.06
N LYS A 286 7.24 47.95 10.11
CA LYS A 286 8.71 47.99 10.22
C LYS A 286 9.27 46.88 11.12
N LYS A 287 8.39 46.11 11.79
CA LYS A 287 8.80 45.01 12.67
C LYS A 287 8.90 43.71 11.87
N THR A 288 10.02 43.03 12.00
CA THR A 288 10.20 41.67 11.48
C THR A 288 9.27 40.72 12.23
N GLY A 289 8.62 39.79 11.51
CA GLY A 289 7.74 38.79 12.12
C GLY A 289 6.28 39.21 12.33
N GLN A 290 5.66 39.86 11.33
CA GLN A 290 4.20 40.02 11.33
C GLN A 290 3.49 38.66 11.33
N GLY A 291 2.47 38.51 12.19
CA GLY A 291 1.67 37.28 12.28
C GLY A 291 0.81 37.00 11.04
N ALA A 292 0.58 38.01 10.19
CA ALA A 292 -0.09 37.84 8.91
C ALA A 292 0.84 37.29 7.83
N SER A 293 0.32 36.33 7.08
CA SER A 293 0.97 35.75 5.90
C SER A 293 0.38 36.26 4.59
N GLN A 294 -0.83 36.83 4.64
CA GLN A 294 -1.56 37.35 3.48
C GLN A 294 -2.29 38.65 3.83
N SER A 295 -2.38 39.57 2.88
CA SER A 295 -3.24 40.74 2.95
C SER A 295 -3.87 41.05 1.60
N ILE A 296 -5.08 41.59 1.65
CA ILE A 296 -5.83 42.05 0.48
C ILE A 296 -6.15 43.52 0.68
N GLY A 297 -5.76 44.35 -0.28
CA GLY A 297 -6.19 45.75 -0.41
C GLY A 297 -7.24 45.85 -1.50
N ILE A 298 -8.36 46.51 -1.21
CA ILE A 298 -9.45 46.71 -2.18
C ILE A 298 -9.69 48.20 -2.36
N ALA A 299 -9.80 48.64 -3.61
CA ALA A 299 -10.27 49.97 -3.98
C ALA A 299 -11.70 49.89 -4.48
N CYS A 300 -12.60 50.56 -3.76
CA CYS A 300 -14.00 50.71 -4.13
C CYS A 300 -14.26 52.14 -4.60
N GLU A 301 -14.92 52.31 -5.73
CA GLU A 301 -15.35 53.64 -6.17
C GLU A 301 -16.48 54.18 -5.29
N THR A 302 -16.54 55.50 -5.13
CA THR A 302 -17.54 56.18 -4.30
C THR A 302 -18.44 57.14 -5.09
N ASN A 303 -18.29 57.20 -6.41
CA ASN A 303 -19.04 58.08 -7.29
C ASN A 303 -20.45 57.56 -7.59
N THR A 304 -20.63 56.24 -7.70
CA THR A 304 -21.92 55.60 -8.00
C THR A 304 -22.53 54.97 -6.76
N ASP A 305 -23.82 54.66 -6.81
CA ASP A 305 -24.52 53.98 -5.71
C ASP A 305 -24.16 52.50 -5.62
N LYS A 306 -23.58 51.93 -6.68
CA LYS A 306 -23.22 50.51 -6.78
C LYS A 306 -21.90 50.17 -6.09
N LYS A 307 -21.04 51.17 -5.84
CA LYS A 307 -19.74 51.03 -5.14
C LYS A 307 -18.89 49.89 -5.70
N TYR A 308 -18.63 49.94 -7.01
CA TYR A 308 -17.85 48.91 -7.67
C TYR A 308 -16.42 48.78 -7.15
N ILE A 309 -15.93 47.55 -7.07
CA ILE A 309 -14.50 47.27 -6.89
C ILE A 309 -13.80 47.53 -8.22
N ILE A 310 -12.87 48.48 -8.21
CA ILE A 310 -12.15 48.95 -9.40
C ILE A 310 -10.71 48.47 -9.46
N SER A 311 -10.11 48.14 -8.31
CA SER A 311 -8.79 47.52 -8.23
C SER A 311 -8.68 46.70 -6.94
N ALA A 312 -7.91 45.62 -6.99
CA ALA A 312 -7.66 44.76 -5.84
C ALA A 312 -6.26 44.17 -5.89
N VAL A 313 -5.55 44.22 -4.77
CA VAL A 313 -4.16 43.76 -4.64
C VAL A 313 -4.09 42.71 -3.54
N LEU A 314 -3.50 41.56 -3.86
CA LEU A 314 -3.18 40.52 -2.88
C LEU A 314 -1.67 40.55 -2.62
N GLN A 315 -1.27 40.72 -1.37
CA GLN A 315 0.10 40.44 -0.91
C GLN A 315 0.12 39.07 -0.24
N ASN A 316 0.88 38.13 -0.79
CA ASN A 316 0.93 36.73 -0.38
C ASN A 316 2.37 36.26 -0.14
N LYS A 317 2.65 35.78 1.07
CA LYS A 317 3.93 35.16 1.43
C LYS A 317 3.90 33.62 1.34
N LEU A 318 2.71 33.04 1.17
CA LEU A 318 2.52 31.60 1.19
C LEU A 318 2.76 31.01 -0.19
N CYS A 319 3.64 30.01 -0.24
CA CYS A 319 3.85 29.17 -1.40
C CYS A 319 3.92 27.70 -0.96
N TRP A 320 2.95 26.89 -1.40
CA TRP A 320 2.89 25.47 -1.05
C TRP A 320 4.05 24.68 -1.65
N THR A 321 4.31 24.84 -2.95
CA THR A 321 5.44 24.19 -3.65
C THR A 321 6.77 24.54 -3.00
N GLY A 322 6.98 25.82 -2.65
CA GLY A 322 8.16 26.25 -1.93
C GLY A 322 8.26 25.66 -0.51
N ALA A 323 7.13 25.49 0.19
CA ALA A 323 7.12 24.85 1.51
C ALA A 323 7.43 23.35 1.43
N TRP A 324 6.88 22.66 0.43
CA TRP A 324 7.14 21.27 0.15
C TRP A 324 8.63 21.02 -0.19
N LEU A 325 9.21 21.80 -1.10
CA LEU A 325 10.63 21.70 -1.49
C LEU A 325 11.58 21.92 -0.29
N ARG A 326 11.23 22.84 0.63
CA ARG A 326 12.00 23.03 1.87
C ARG A 326 11.90 21.84 2.82
N ASN A 327 10.73 21.22 2.91
CA ASN A 327 10.53 20.03 3.76
C ASN A 327 11.29 18.81 3.20
N THR A 328 11.54 18.75 1.90
CA THR A 328 12.40 17.73 1.28
C THR A 328 13.90 18.04 1.39
N GLY A 329 14.28 19.16 2.02
CA GLY A 329 15.68 19.57 2.23
C GLY A 329 16.28 20.43 1.11
N ILE A 330 15.48 20.90 0.16
CA ILE A 330 15.93 21.77 -0.93
C ILE A 330 15.75 23.23 -0.51
N THR A 331 16.83 24.00 -0.53
CA THR A 331 16.80 25.44 -0.21
C THR A 331 16.22 26.21 -1.39
N VAL A 332 14.96 26.63 -1.27
CA VAL A 332 14.28 27.48 -2.25
C VAL A 332 13.84 28.82 -1.66
N ASN A 333 14.16 29.89 -2.39
CA ASN A 333 13.73 31.25 -2.08
C ASN A 333 12.43 31.57 -2.82
N CYS A 334 11.48 32.19 -2.12
CA CYS A 334 10.24 32.71 -2.69
C CYS A 334 10.25 34.25 -2.54
N PRO A 335 9.82 35.02 -3.55
CA PRO A 335 9.36 34.61 -4.88
C PRO A 335 10.51 34.16 -5.81
N GLY A 336 10.20 33.47 -6.93
CA GLY A 336 11.17 33.25 -8.03
C GLY A 336 11.44 31.82 -8.48
N HIS A 337 10.67 30.82 -8.03
CA HIS A 337 10.77 29.44 -8.54
C HIS A 337 9.56 29.05 -9.38
N GLU A 338 9.68 27.99 -10.19
CA GLU A 338 8.57 27.47 -11.00
C GLU A 338 7.38 27.07 -10.09
N GLY A 339 6.17 27.49 -10.45
CA GLY A 339 4.96 27.29 -9.64
C GLY A 339 4.91 28.10 -8.33
N CYS A 340 5.71 29.16 -8.19
CA CYS A 340 5.67 30.01 -6.99
C CYS A 340 4.40 30.85 -6.92
N THR A 341 3.65 30.72 -5.82
CA THR A 341 2.42 31.48 -5.56
C THR A 341 2.62 32.67 -4.63
N ALA A 342 3.80 32.81 -4.03
CA ALA A 342 4.14 33.97 -3.21
C ALA A 342 4.61 35.12 -4.10
N ASN A 343 4.15 36.34 -3.84
CA ASN A 343 4.64 37.55 -4.49
C ASN A 343 5.57 38.37 -3.58
N LEU A 344 5.57 38.08 -2.28
CA LEU A 344 6.47 38.67 -1.31
C LEU A 344 7.34 37.59 -0.67
N THR A 345 8.53 38.00 -0.24
CA THR A 345 9.39 37.11 0.54
C THR A 345 8.77 36.82 1.90
N ARG A 346 9.12 35.67 2.49
CA ARG A 346 8.62 35.26 3.82
C ARG A 346 8.84 36.32 4.90
N HIS A 347 9.94 37.07 4.79
CA HIS A 347 10.34 38.07 5.78
C HIS A 347 9.92 39.48 5.39
N ALA A 348 9.39 39.69 4.18
CA ALA A 348 8.91 41.00 3.77
C ALA A 348 7.72 41.43 4.66
N PRO A 349 7.65 42.72 5.04
CA PRO A 349 6.46 43.24 5.70
C PRO A 349 5.30 43.37 4.70
N LEU A 350 4.09 43.03 5.16
CA LEU A 350 2.85 43.42 4.53
C LEU A 350 2.59 44.89 4.87
N SER A 351 2.17 45.66 3.88
CA SER A 351 2.13 47.12 3.96
C SER A 351 0.97 47.68 3.15
N GLU A 352 0.01 48.31 3.81
CA GLU A 352 -1.09 49.03 3.13
C GLU A 352 -0.59 50.16 2.26
N ARG A 353 0.50 50.80 2.70
CA ARG A 353 1.20 51.80 1.91
C ARG A 353 1.63 51.25 0.54
N GLU A 354 2.16 50.04 0.52
CA GLU A 354 2.59 49.41 -0.74
C GLU A 354 1.41 48.92 -1.57
N MET A 355 0.34 48.44 -0.91
CA MET A 355 -0.92 48.12 -1.60
C MET A 355 -1.52 49.35 -2.28
N GLY A 356 -1.49 50.51 -1.60
CA GLY A 356 -1.91 51.80 -2.16
C GLY A 356 -1.13 52.18 -3.41
N ARG A 357 0.21 52.05 -3.39
CA ARG A 357 1.06 52.30 -4.57
C ARG A 357 0.62 51.47 -5.77
N ILE A 358 0.47 50.15 -5.61
CA ILE A 358 0.10 49.23 -6.68
C ILE A 358 -1.30 49.53 -7.23
N ILE A 359 -2.26 49.85 -6.35
CA ILE A 359 -3.61 50.27 -6.74
C ILE A 359 -3.56 51.58 -7.54
N GLY A 360 -2.75 52.55 -7.11
CA GLY A 360 -2.57 53.83 -7.80
C GLY A 360 -1.99 53.63 -9.20
N GLU A 361 -0.97 52.78 -9.34
CA GLU A 361 -0.37 52.42 -10.64
C GLU A 361 -1.38 51.73 -11.57
N ASP A 362 -2.13 50.76 -11.06
CA ASP A 362 -3.16 50.05 -11.85
C ASP A 362 -4.25 51.00 -12.37
N LEU A 363 -4.72 51.92 -11.52
CA LEU A 363 -5.72 52.92 -11.90
C LEU A 363 -5.16 53.99 -12.84
N SER A 364 -3.90 54.37 -12.67
CA SER A 364 -3.19 55.30 -13.55
C SER A 364 -3.01 54.71 -14.96
N ILE A 365 -2.66 53.42 -15.07
CA ILE A 365 -2.62 52.70 -16.35
C ILE A 365 -3.99 52.71 -17.05
N GLN A 366 -5.08 52.67 -16.27
CA GLN A 366 -6.46 52.76 -16.78
C GLN A 366 -6.90 54.21 -17.09
N GLY A 367 -6.01 55.19 -16.94
CA GLY A 367 -6.25 56.61 -17.23
C GLY A 367 -7.23 57.27 -16.26
N VAL A 368 -7.29 56.80 -15.01
CA VAL A 368 -8.13 57.34 -13.94
C VAL A 368 -7.30 58.26 -13.06
N LEU A 369 -7.89 59.39 -12.66
CA LEU A 369 -7.33 60.30 -11.66
C LEU A 369 -8.13 60.19 -10.37
N ILE A 370 -7.47 60.07 -9.22
CA ILE A 370 -8.14 60.04 -7.92
C ILE A 370 -8.22 61.46 -7.37
N LYS A 371 -9.43 61.92 -7.01
CA LYS A 371 -9.62 63.23 -6.38
C LYS A 371 -9.69 63.15 -4.85
N PHE A 372 -10.42 62.17 -4.32
CA PHE A 372 -10.47 61.89 -2.90
C PHE A 372 -10.25 60.40 -2.66
N ALA A 373 -9.33 60.09 -1.74
CA ALA A 373 -9.13 58.75 -1.21
C ALA A 373 -9.60 58.73 0.25
N THR A 374 -10.59 57.89 0.56
CA THR A 374 -11.07 57.68 1.92
C THR A 374 -10.45 56.41 2.46
N THR A 375 -9.78 56.51 3.61
CA THR A 375 -9.19 55.38 4.32
C THR A 375 -9.69 55.40 5.77
N ASP A 376 -9.42 54.34 6.53
CA ASP A 376 -9.49 54.47 7.98
C ASP A 376 -8.41 55.46 8.48
N GLY A 377 -8.56 55.91 9.73
CA GLY A 377 -7.74 56.99 10.29
C GLY A 377 -6.27 56.62 10.53
N ASP A 378 -5.93 55.33 10.46
CA ASP A 378 -4.60 54.77 10.69
C ASP A 378 -3.95 54.14 9.44
N SER A 379 -4.69 54.00 8.33
CA SER A 379 -4.12 53.56 7.07
C SER A 379 -3.17 54.60 6.48
N THR A 380 -2.14 54.08 5.82
CA THR A 380 -1.15 54.87 5.07
C THR A 380 -1.23 54.62 3.56
N SER A 381 -2.34 54.04 3.10
CA SER A 381 -2.56 53.71 1.68
C SER A 381 -2.73 54.95 0.80
N ALA A 382 -3.40 55.99 1.28
CA ALA A 382 -3.62 57.24 0.52
C ALA A 382 -2.30 57.96 0.17
N THR A 383 -1.32 57.99 1.07
CA THR A 383 -0.04 58.71 0.86
C THR A 383 0.75 58.22 -0.34
N ARG A 384 0.71 56.91 -0.63
CA ARG A 384 1.44 56.34 -1.78
C ARG A 384 0.65 56.30 -3.07
N ILE A 385 -0.67 56.47 -3.00
CA ILE A 385 -1.48 56.69 -4.19
C ILE A 385 -1.15 58.06 -4.78
N GLU A 386 -0.97 59.07 -3.94
CA GLU A 386 -0.51 60.40 -4.37
C GLU A 386 0.89 60.36 -5.03
N GLU A 387 1.78 59.46 -4.60
CA GLU A 387 3.10 59.29 -5.23
C GLU A 387 3.04 58.50 -6.55
N ALA A 388 2.01 57.68 -6.75
CA ALA A 388 1.87 56.77 -7.88
C ALA A 388 1.06 57.34 -9.07
N MET A 389 0.32 58.43 -8.82
CA MET A 389 -0.48 59.18 -9.79
C MET A 389 0.20 60.49 -10.16
#